data_AF-I4FXV5-F1
#
_entry.id   AF-I4FXV5-F1
#
_cell.length_a   1.000
_cell.length_b   1.000
_cell.length_c   1.000
_cell.angle_alpha   90.00
_cell.angle_beta   90.00
_cell.angle_gamma   90.00
#
_symmetry.space_group_name_H-M   'P 1'
#
loop_
_entity.id
_entity.type
_entity.pdbx_description
1 polymer ?
#
loop_
_entity_poly.entity_id
_entity_poly.type
_entity_poly.pdbx_seq_one_letter_code
_entity_poly.pdbx_strand_id
1 'polypeptide(L)'
;MSAIFGETLTFPQENGPEVELVVFGDEFYSRRETKDGYTVIYDDKLGQYGYAILCEGEFASSGIPILEAPPPELQPHLEEAEPIRREKFARRYTQLRPSHTDLPSQS
;
A
#
# COMPACT_ATOMS: atom_id res chain seq x y z
N MET A 1 -1.36 -17.40 6.89
CA MET A 1 -0.81 -16.14 6.36
C MET A 1 -0.65 -16.33 4.87
N SER A 2 -1.39 -15.55 4.07
CA SER A 2 -1.24 -15.54 2.62
C SER A 2 -0.35 -14.36 2.25
N ALA A 3 0.68 -14.63 1.47
CA ALA A 3 1.59 -13.61 0.96
C ALA A 3 1.40 -13.48 -0.55
N ILE A 4 1.45 -12.24 -1.03
CA ILE A 4 1.36 -11.85 -2.43
C ILE A 4 2.76 -11.45 -2.89
N PHE A 5 3.22 -12.09 -3.96
CA PHE A 5 4.57 -11.91 -4.50
C PHE A 5 4.50 -11.40 -5.94
N GLY A 6 4.17 -10.13 -6.11
CA GLY A 6 4.16 -9.48 -7.41
C GLY A 6 2.92 -9.80 -8.25
N GLU A 7 1.78 -10.09 -7.61
CA GLU A 7 0.53 -10.28 -8.35
C GLU A 7 0.01 -8.94 -8.87
N THR A 8 -0.48 -8.91 -10.10
CA THR A 8 -1.11 -7.73 -10.68
C THR A 8 -2.61 -7.76 -10.37
N LEU A 9 -3.10 -6.75 -9.67
CA LEU A 9 -4.51 -6.59 -9.33
C LEU A 9 -5.05 -5.27 -9.87
N THR A 10 -6.35 -5.23 -10.17
CA THR A 10 -7.06 -4.04 -10.62
C THR A 10 -7.67 -3.31 -9.43
N PHE A 11 -7.43 -2.00 -9.33
CA PHE A 11 -7.91 -1.15 -8.26
C PHE A 11 -8.79 -0.03 -8.80
N PRO A 12 -9.96 0.22 -8.20
CA PRO A 12 -10.79 1.36 -8.53
C PRO A 12 -10.17 2.66 -8.03
N GLN A 13 -10.57 3.78 -8.65
CA GLN A 13 -10.23 5.13 -8.23
C GLN A 13 -11.51 5.97 -8.18
N GLU A 14 -11.61 6.90 -7.23
CA GLU A 14 -12.76 7.80 -7.16
C GLU A 14 -12.77 8.80 -8.32
N ASN A 15 -11.59 9.24 -8.74
CA ASN A 15 -11.41 10.28 -9.73
C ASN A 15 -10.62 9.79 -10.96
N GLY A 16 -10.89 8.60 -11.50
CA GLY A 16 -10.19 8.14 -12.71
C GLY A 16 -10.58 6.72 -13.12
N PRO A 17 -10.00 6.19 -14.21
CA PRO A 17 -10.19 4.79 -14.58
C PRO A 17 -9.63 3.86 -13.50
N GLU A 18 -10.05 2.60 -13.51
CA GLU A 18 -9.36 1.56 -12.73
C GLU A 18 -7.92 1.39 -13.22
N VAL A 19 -7.02 1.02 -12.31
CA VAL A 19 -5.58 0.87 -12.58
C VAL A 19 -5.08 -0.50 -12.18
N GLU A 20 -4.12 -1.02 -12.94
CA GLU A 20 -3.46 -2.29 -12.64
C GLU A 20 -2.16 -2.02 -11.86
N LEU A 21 -2.05 -2.62 -10.66
CA LEU A 21 -0.90 -2.45 -9.78
C LEU A 21 -0.32 -3.81 -9.40
N VAL A 22 1.01 -3.86 -9.33
CA VAL A 22 1.76 -5.01 -8.84
C VAL A 22 1.83 -4.93 -7.32
N VAL A 23 1.34 -5.97 -6.65
CA VAL A 23 1.20 -6.01 -5.19
C VAL A 23 2.24 -6.93 -4.57
N PHE A 24 2.86 -6.46 -3.49
CA PHE A 24 3.83 -7.22 -2.70
C PHE A 24 3.47 -7.15 -1.23
N GLY A 25 3.63 -8.24 -0.51
CA GLY A 25 3.48 -8.29 0.95
C GLY A 25 2.40 -9.26 1.40
N ASP A 26 1.71 -8.96 2.48
CA ASP A 26 0.72 -9.80 3.10
C ASP A 26 -0.47 -8.99 3.65
N GLU A 27 -1.33 -9.65 4.42
CA GLU A 27 -2.51 -9.06 5.06
C GLU A 27 -2.19 -7.98 6.12
N PHE A 28 -0.95 -7.93 6.61
CA PHE A 28 -0.49 -7.03 7.66
C PHE A 28 0.28 -5.83 7.11
N TYR A 29 1.00 -6.01 6.01
CA TYR A 29 1.70 -4.95 5.30
C TYR A 29 1.78 -5.27 3.80
N SER A 30 1.38 -4.31 2.96
CA SER A 30 1.55 -4.42 1.51
C SER A 30 2.08 -3.14 0.89
N ARG A 31 2.92 -3.30 -0.11
CA ARG A 31 3.36 -2.25 -1.04
C ARG A 31 2.76 -2.53 -2.41
N ARG A 32 2.44 -1.46 -3.13
CA ARG A 32 1.95 -1.51 -4.51
C ARG A 32 2.87 -0.72 -5.42
N GLU A 33 3.02 -1.19 -6.64
CA GLU A 33 3.84 -0.56 -7.67
C GLU A 33 3.09 -0.52 -9.00
N THR A 34 3.44 0.45 -9.85
CA THR A 34 3.10 0.37 -11.27
C THR A 34 3.84 -0.82 -11.91
N LYS A 35 3.46 -1.20 -13.14
CA LYS A 35 4.18 -2.24 -13.89
C LYS A 35 5.65 -1.90 -14.17
N ASP A 36 5.99 -0.61 -14.17
CA ASP A 36 7.35 -0.10 -14.34
C ASP A 36 8.13 -0.02 -13.02
N GLY A 37 7.55 -0.47 -11.90
CA GLY A 37 8.21 -0.55 -10.61
C GLY A 37 8.12 0.71 -9.74
N TYR A 38 7.38 1.74 -10.16
CA TYR A 38 7.23 2.92 -9.31
C TYR A 38 6.26 2.63 -8.17
N THR A 39 6.69 2.88 -6.94
CA THR A 39 5.84 2.69 -5.76
C THR A 39 4.71 3.72 -5.74
N VAL A 40 3.51 3.27 -5.35
CA VAL A 40 2.29 4.09 -5.38
C VAL A 40 1.55 4.02 -4.05
N ILE A 41 0.85 5.09 -3.71
CA ILE A 41 -0.14 5.13 -2.64
C ILE A 41 -1.44 5.74 -3.15
N TYR A 42 -2.55 5.41 -2.50
CA TYR A 42 -3.81 6.10 -2.76
C TYR A 42 -3.76 7.47 -2.08
N ASP A 43 -4.03 8.54 -2.83
CA ASP A 43 -4.09 9.91 -2.31
C ASP A 43 -5.55 10.34 -2.22
N ASP A 44 -6.08 10.38 -1.00
CA ASP A 44 -7.47 10.76 -0.71
C ASP A 44 -7.81 12.19 -1.18
N LYS A 45 -6.81 13.07 -1.33
CA LYS A 45 -7.05 14.43 -1.85
C LYS A 45 -7.20 14.44 -3.36
N LEU A 46 -6.55 13.52 -4.06
CA LEU A 46 -6.66 13.36 -5.51
C LEU A 46 -7.83 12.44 -5.91
N GLY A 47 -8.22 11.52 -5.02
CA GLY A 47 -9.15 10.44 -5.32
C GLY A 47 -8.56 9.40 -6.29
N GLN A 48 -7.23 9.29 -6.32
CA GLN A 48 -6.48 8.46 -7.28
C GLN A 48 -5.19 7.93 -6.63
N TYR A 49 -4.60 6.91 -7.26
CA TYR A 49 -3.24 6.49 -6.96
C TYR A 49 -2.24 7.51 -7.50
N GLY A 50 -1.38 7.99 -6.60
CA GLY A 50 -0.25 8.85 -6.91
C GLY A 50 1.09 8.14 -6.69
N TYR A 51 2.13 8.66 -7.32
CA TYR A 51 3.49 8.20 -7.05
C TYR A 51 3.85 8.45 -5.59
N ALA A 52 4.45 7.45 -4.94
CA ALA A 52 4.94 7.57 -3.57
C ALA A 52 6.32 8.24 -3.56
N ILE A 53 6.55 9.07 -2.55
CA ILE A 53 7.86 9.58 -2.14
C ILE A 53 8.14 9.14 -0.69
N LEU A 54 9.37 9.30 -0.23
CA LEU A 54 9.72 9.04 1.17
C LEU A 54 9.83 10.35 1.94
N CYS A 55 9.04 10.48 3.00
CA CYS A 55 9.15 11.52 4.01
C CYS A 55 9.54 10.85 5.33
N GLU A 56 10.75 11.12 5.82
CA GLU A 56 11.28 10.49 7.05
C GLU A 56 11.24 8.95 7.03
N GLY A 57 11.34 8.34 5.84
CA GLY A 57 11.31 6.89 5.65
C GLY A 57 9.90 6.28 5.59
N GLU A 58 8.84 7.09 5.66
CA GLU A 58 7.46 6.67 5.42
C GLU A 58 6.99 7.12 4.03
N PHE A 59 6.10 6.34 3.40
CA PHE A 59 5.48 6.75 2.15
C PHE A 59 4.59 7.97 2.33
N ALA A 60 4.79 8.97 1.47
CA ALA A 60 3.92 10.11 1.30
C ALA A 60 3.55 10.26 -0.18
N SER A 61 2.44 10.93 -0.45
CA SER A 61 2.02 11.19 -1.82
C SER A 61 2.91 12.28 -2.42
N SER A 62 3.35 12.08 -3.66
CA SER A 62 3.98 13.12 -4.47
C SER A 62 2.99 14.21 -4.92
N GLY A 63 1.69 13.93 -4.85
CA GLY A 63 0.63 14.75 -5.46
C GLY A 63 0.52 14.61 -6.98
N ILE A 64 1.29 13.70 -7.60
CA ILE A 64 1.27 13.45 -9.04
C ILE A 64 0.59 12.08 -9.30
N PRO A 65 -0.52 12.03 -10.05
CA PRO A 65 -1.23 10.80 -10.33
C PRO A 65 -0.42 9.90 -11.28
N ILE A 66 -0.60 8.57 -11.16
CA ILE A 66 0.15 7.60 -11.97
C ILE A 66 -0.26 7.54 -13.44
N LEU A 67 -1.31 8.29 -13.81
CA LEU A 67 -1.73 8.52 -15.19
C LEU A 67 -0.88 9.59 -15.88
N GLU A 68 -0.11 10.35 -15.12
CA GLU A 68 0.88 11.30 -15.61
C GLU A 68 2.29 10.68 -15.62
N ALA A 69 3.25 11.36 -16.24
CA ALA A 69 4.63 10.89 -16.25
C ALA A 69 5.22 10.88 -14.83
N PRO A 70 6.05 9.89 -14.48
CA PRO A 70 6.72 9.87 -13.20
C PRO A 70 7.64 11.09 -13.04
N PRO A 71 7.79 11.62 -11.81
CA PRO A 71 8.78 12.66 -11.54
C PRO A 71 10.18 12.20 -11.98
N PRO A 72 10.99 13.05 -12.65
CA PRO A 72 12.26 12.62 -13.26
C PRO A 72 13.28 12.01 -12.28
N GLU A 73 13.21 12.37 -11.00
CA GLU A 73 14.13 11.93 -9.95
C GLU A 73 13.57 10.77 -9.11
N LEU A 74 12.33 10.33 -9.40
CA LEU A 74 11.68 9.28 -8.64
C LEU A 74 12.38 7.94 -8.90
N GLN A 75 12.86 7.31 -7.83
CA GLN A 75 13.44 5.98 -7.91
C GLN A 75 12.33 4.92 -7.94
N PRO A 76 12.46 3.86 -8.74
CA PRO A 76 11.57 2.70 -8.65
C PRO A 76 11.85 1.91 -7.36
N HIS A 77 10.90 1.07 -6.98
CA HIS A 77 10.99 0.12 -5.88
C HIS A 77 11.30 0.75 -4.51
N LEU A 78 10.76 1.94 -4.23
CA LEU A 78 10.89 2.58 -2.92
C LEU A 78 10.27 1.74 -1.82
N GLU A 79 11.02 1.47 -0.76
CA GLU A 79 10.53 0.80 0.46
C GLU A 79 10.49 1.77 1.62
N GLU A 80 9.47 1.64 2.47
CA GLU A 80 9.50 2.30 3.77
C GLU A 80 10.64 1.75 4.62
N ALA A 81 11.15 2.62 5.49
CA ALA A 81 12.13 2.23 6.48
C ALA A 81 11.61 1.05 7.29
N GLU A 82 12.52 0.12 7.59
CA GLU A 82 12.21 -1.09 8.34
C GLU A 82 11.47 -0.85 9.68
N PRO A 83 11.79 0.18 10.51
CA PRO A 83 10.98 0.49 11.68
C PRO A 83 9.51 0.84 11.36
N ILE A 84 9.26 1.59 10.28
CA ILE A 84 7.91 1.99 9.85
C ILE A 84 7.10 0.76 9.42
N ARG A 85 7.73 -0.14 8.63
CA ARG A 85 7.09 -1.39 8.19
C ARG A 85 6.70 -2.26 9.38
N ARG A 86 7.60 -2.42 10.37
CA ARG A 86 7.31 -3.17 11.59
C ARG A 86 6.16 -2.56 12.38
N GLU A 87 6.12 -1.24 12.51
CA GLU A 87 5.05 -0.54 13.22
C GLU A 87 3.70 -0.75 12.52
N LYS A 88 3.63 -0.55 11.20
CA LYS A 88 2.40 -0.77 10.41
C LYS A 88 1.93 -2.21 10.50
N PHE A 89 2.84 -3.17 10.38
CA PHE A 89 2.57 -4.59 10.56
C PHE A 89 1.96 -4.86 11.94
N ALA A 90 2.63 -4.43 13.02
CA ALA A 90 2.18 -4.70 14.39
C ALA A 90 0.80 -4.08 14.68
N ARG A 91 0.57 -2.86 14.17
CA ARG A 91 -0.74 -2.17 14.25
C ARG A 91 -1.83 -2.99 13.56
N ARG A 92 -1.59 -3.43 12.32
CA ARG A 92 -2.57 -4.19 11.54
C ARG A 92 -2.82 -5.57 12.14
N TYR A 93 -1.77 -6.25 12.57
CA TYR A 93 -1.85 -7.53 13.27
C TYR A 93 -2.74 -7.43 14.53
N THR A 94 -2.58 -6.36 15.31
CA THR A 94 -3.37 -6.14 16.53
C THR A 94 -4.85 -5.87 16.21
N GLN A 95 -5.14 -5.10 15.15
CA GLN A 95 -6.51 -4.82 14.70
C GLN A 95 -7.27 -6.05 14.22
N LEU A 96 -6.56 -7.01 13.60
CA LEU A 96 -7.14 -8.24 13.06
C LEU A 96 -7.25 -9.37 14.09
N ARG A 97 -6.75 -9.19 15.32
CA ARG A 97 -6.97 -10.17 16.39
C ARG A 97 -8.46 -10.18 16.74
N PRO A 98 -9.15 -11.33 16.68
CA PRO A 98 -10.50 -11.42 17.19
C PRO A 98 -10.50 -11.03 18.67
N SER A 99 -11.43 -10.16 19.06
CA SER A 99 -11.72 -9.90 20.46
C SER A 99 -12.04 -11.22 21.14
N HIS A 100 -11.55 -11.44 22.35
CA HIS A 100 -11.79 -12.67 23.13
C HIS A 100 -13.30 -12.93 23.45
N THR A 101 -14.21 -12.09 22.93
CA THR A 101 -15.65 -12.09 23.14
C THR A 101 -16.43 -12.96 22.14
N ASP A 102 -15.80 -13.46 21.07
CA ASP A 102 -16.45 -14.31 20.06
C ASP A 102 -16.27 -15.82 20.27
N LEU A 103 -15.78 -16.26 21.44
CA LEU A 103 -15.81 -17.67 21.80
C LEU A 103 -17.21 -18.00 22.36
N PRO A 104 -18.00 -18.89 21.73
CA PRO A 104 -19.23 -19.37 22.35
C PRO A 104 -18.86 -20.02 23.68
N SER A 105 -19.49 -19.55 24.76
CA SER A 105 -19.36 -20.12 26.09
C SER A 105 -19.77 -21.58 26.03
N GLN A 106 -18.79 -22.48 25.97
CA GLN A 106 -19.02 -23.92 26.07
C GLN A 106 -19.67 -24.14 27.45
N SER A 107 -20.95 -24.53 27.43
CA SER A 107 -21.75 -24.90 28.60
C SER A 107 -21.73 -26.41 28.75
#